data_AF-A0A7C4YIT2-F1
#
_entry.id   AF-A0A7C4YIT2-F1
#
_cell.length_a   1.000
_cell.length_b   1.000
_cell.length_c   1.000
_cell.angle_alpha   90.00
_cell.angle_beta   90.00
_cell.angle_gamma   90.00
#
_symmetry.space_group_name_H-M   'P 1'
#
loop_
_entity.id
_entity.type
_entity.pdbx_description
1 polymer ?
#
loop_
_entity_poly.entity_id
_entity_poly.type
_entity_poly.pdbx_seq_one_letter_code
_entity_poly.pdbx_strand_id
1 'polypeptide(L)'
;MQGTDYGDDELKNAMTAELRARLAEGRSLRVYCGYDPTSTDLHLGHTISMRKLRQFQDLGHEVTFLIGSYTALVGDPSDKNKARPVLTQEQVGENAKTYAEQAFRVLDKTKTKVRYNGEWLGELSLVDL
;
A
#
# COMPACT_ATOMS: atom_id res chain seq x y z
N MET A 1 3.02 -2.19 -22.75
CA MET A 1 3.45 -3.32 -21.89
C MET A 1 4.40 -4.19 -22.69
N GLN A 2 5.69 -3.86 -22.66
CA GLN A 2 6.76 -4.73 -23.15
C GLN A 2 7.86 -4.68 -22.09
N GLY A 3 8.33 -5.85 -21.65
CA GLY A 3 9.54 -5.99 -20.84
C GLY A 3 9.38 -5.84 -19.32
N THR A 4 8.62 -6.70 -18.66
CA THR A 4 8.75 -6.87 -17.21
C THR A 4 8.85 -8.36 -16.88
N ASP A 5 10.07 -8.90 -16.95
CA ASP A 5 10.42 -10.03 -16.10
C ASP A 5 10.30 -9.51 -14.66
N TYR A 6 9.21 -9.90 -13.98
CA TYR A 6 8.95 -9.47 -12.60
C TYR A 6 9.88 -10.23 -11.66
N GLY A 7 10.99 -9.59 -11.31
CA GLY A 7 11.99 -10.13 -10.39
C GLY A 7 12.81 -11.25 -11.03
N ASP A 8 14.10 -11.29 -10.70
CA ASP A 8 14.92 -12.44 -11.05
C ASP A 8 14.50 -13.67 -10.21
N ASP A 9 14.82 -14.87 -10.71
CA ASP A 9 14.47 -16.12 -10.03
C ASP A 9 15.11 -16.23 -8.63
N GLU A 10 16.24 -15.56 -8.41
CA GLU A 10 16.94 -15.55 -7.12
C GLU A 10 16.12 -14.78 -6.07
N LEU A 11 15.63 -13.59 -6.40
CA LEU A 11 14.75 -12.77 -5.56
C LEU A 11 13.46 -13.52 -5.25
N LYS A 12 12.85 -14.15 -6.26
CA LYS A 12 11.64 -14.97 -6.08
C LYS A 12 11.88 -16.11 -5.09
N ASN A 13 13.01 -16.80 -5.21
CA ASN A 13 13.37 -17.90 -4.31
C ASN A 13 13.64 -17.39 -2.88
N ALA A 14 14.36 -16.27 -2.74
CA ALA A 14 14.65 -15.64 -1.45
C ALA A 14 13.35 -15.20 -0.74
N MET A 15 12.48 -14.45 -1.43
CA MET A 15 11.19 -14.00 -0.87
C MET A 15 10.27 -15.18 -0.52
N THR A 16 10.30 -16.25 -1.33
CA THR A 16 9.53 -17.47 -1.04
C THR A 16 10.03 -18.16 0.23
N ALA A 17 11.35 -18.30 0.38
CA ALA A 17 11.96 -18.92 1.56
C ALA A 17 11.65 -18.10 2.83
N GLU A 18 11.78 -16.78 2.75
CA GLU A 18 11.50 -15.87 3.86
C GLU A 18 10.02 -15.93 4.28
N LEU A 19 9.09 -15.86 3.32
CA LEU A 19 7.66 -15.94 3.62
C LEU A 19 7.32 -17.29 4.27
N ARG A 20 7.89 -18.40 3.78
CA ARG A 20 7.68 -19.73 4.39
C ARG A 20 8.17 -19.77 5.83
N ALA A 21 9.36 -19.22 6.12
CA ALA A 21 9.88 -19.16 7.47
C ALA A 21 8.95 -18.36 8.40
N ARG A 22 8.50 -17.18 7.96
CA ARG A 22 7.56 -16.34 8.72
C ARG A 22 6.21 -17.02 8.98
N LEU A 23 5.68 -17.75 7.99
CA LEU A 23 4.44 -18.52 8.14
C LEU A 23 4.59 -19.69 9.13
N ALA A 24 5.77 -20.31 9.20
CA ALA A 24 6.04 -21.42 10.12
C ALA A 24 6.09 -20.99 11.60
N GLU A 25 6.24 -19.69 11.89
CA GLU A 25 6.20 -19.15 13.27
C GLU A 25 4.81 -19.27 13.92
N GLY A 26 3.75 -19.58 13.16
CA GLY A 26 2.41 -19.81 13.68
C GLY A 26 1.70 -18.56 14.23
N ARG A 27 2.31 -17.38 14.11
CA ARG A 27 1.71 -16.09 14.49
C ARG A 27 1.02 -15.42 13.31
N SER A 28 0.06 -14.55 13.62
CA SER A 28 -0.54 -13.68 12.61
C SER A 28 0.50 -12.70 12.05
N LEU A 29 0.72 -12.74 10.74
CA LEU A 29 1.57 -11.78 10.05
C LEU A 29 0.84 -10.43 9.91
N ARG A 30 1.63 -9.35 9.93
CA ARG A 30 1.16 -8.00 9.60
C ARG A 30 1.60 -7.70 8.18
N VAL A 31 0.64 -7.55 7.28
CA VAL A 31 0.88 -7.33 5.85
C VAL A 31 0.30 -5.98 5.47
N TYR A 32 1.05 -5.18 4.73
CA TYR A 32 0.56 -3.88 4.26
C TYR A 32 0.76 -3.73 2.75
N CYS A 33 -0.06 -2.88 2.15
CA CYS A 33 0.18 -2.36 0.81
C CYS A 33 -0.13 -0.86 0.83
N GLY A 34 0.77 -0.08 0.23
CA GLY A 34 0.64 1.37 0.10
C GLY A 34 -0.20 1.74 -1.11
N TYR A 35 -1.06 2.75 -0.94
CA TYR A 35 -1.87 3.34 -2.00
C TYR A 35 -1.78 4.86 -1.90
N ASP A 36 -1.22 5.49 -2.94
CA ASP A 36 -1.12 6.95 -3.01
C ASP A 36 -2.41 7.52 -3.61
N PRO A 37 -3.15 8.39 -2.88
CA PRO A 37 -4.44 8.94 -3.32
C PRO A 37 -4.26 10.10 -4.31
N THR A 38 -3.69 9.80 -5.49
CA THR A 38 -3.46 10.79 -6.56
C THR A 38 -4.71 11.15 -7.37
N SER A 39 -5.81 10.44 -7.14
CA SER A 39 -7.15 10.68 -7.69
C SER A 39 -8.21 10.33 -6.65
N THR A 40 -9.48 10.63 -6.94
CA THR A 40 -10.62 10.32 -6.06
C THR A 40 -11.00 8.84 -6.04
N ASP A 41 -10.67 8.09 -7.09
CA ASP A 41 -11.16 6.72 -7.30
C ASP A 41 -10.07 5.66 -7.51
N LEU A 42 -10.31 4.49 -6.90
CA LEU A 42 -9.57 3.27 -7.19
C LEU A 42 -10.07 2.67 -8.50
N HIS A 43 -9.18 2.56 -9.49
CA HIS A 43 -9.48 1.80 -10.71
C HIS A 43 -9.15 0.31 -10.58
N LEU A 44 -9.59 -0.49 -11.57
CA LEU A 44 -9.39 -1.94 -11.60
C LEU A 44 -7.95 -2.41 -11.40
N GLY A 45 -6.94 -1.63 -11.81
CA GLY A 45 -5.52 -1.94 -11.57
C GLY A 45 -5.15 -2.16 -10.09
N HIS A 46 -5.82 -1.46 -9.16
CA HIS A 46 -5.56 -1.62 -7.72
C HIS A 46 -6.14 -2.92 -7.14
N THR A 47 -7.04 -3.58 -7.86
CA THR A 47 -7.73 -4.78 -7.35
C THR A 47 -6.80 -5.98 -7.21
N ILE A 48 -5.72 -6.04 -7.99
CA ILE A 48 -4.77 -7.17 -7.93
C ILE A 48 -4.10 -7.25 -6.56
N SER A 49 -3.51 -6.15 -6.09
CA SER A 49 -2.88 -6.08 -4.76
C SER A 49 -3.92 -6.21 -3.64
N MET A 50 -5.09 -5.59 -3.78
CA MET A 50 -6.17 -5.73 -2.78
C MET A 50 -6.69 -7.17 -2.65
N ARG A 51 -6.82 -7.92 -3.76
CA ARG A 51 -7.22 -9.33 -3.70
C ARG A 51 -6.16 -10.20 -3.02
N LYS A 52 -4.88 -9.88 -3.18
CA LYS A 52 -3.80 -10.54 -2.44
C LYS A 52 -3.88 -10.23 -0.95
N LEU A 53 -4.11 -8.98 -0.57
CA LEU A 53 -4.37 -8.60 0.82
C LEU A 53 -5.58 -9.35 1.39
N ARG A 54 -6.69 -9.43 0.66
CA ARG A 54 -7.88 -10.19 1.08
C ARG A 54 -7.55 -11.66 1.38
N GLN A 55 -6.72 -12.29 0.55
CA GLN A 55 -6.24 -13.65 0.81
C GLN A 55 -5.50 -13.77 2.14
N PHE A 56 -4.67 -12.78 2.50
CA PHE A 56 -4.03 -12.75 3.82
C PHE A 56 -5.07 -12.62 4.95
N GLN A 57 -6.12 -11.82 4.80
CA GLN A 57 -7.21 -11.72 5.78
C GLN A 57 -7.96 -13.04 5.96
N ASP A 58 -8.24 -13.73 4.86
CA ASP A 58 -8.95 -15.03 4.87
C ASP A 58 -8.09 -16.12 5.56
N LEU A 59 -6.76 -16.00 5.49
CA LEU A 59 -5.79 -16.86 6.18
C LEU A 59 -5.52 -16.43 7.64
N GLY A 60 -6.24 -15.44 8.17
CA GLY A 60 -6.12 -15.00 9.57
C GLY A 60 -4.99 -14.02 9.86
N HIS A 61 -4.42 -13.41 8.81
CA HIS A 61 -3.39 -12.38 8.95
C HIS A 61 -4.00 -10.98 9.08
N GLU A 62 -3.26 -10.09 9.73
CA GLU A 62 -3.64 -8.69 9.87
C GLU A 62 -3.20 -7.89 8.65
N VAL A 63 -4.14 -7.18 8.03
CA VAL A 63 -3.86 -6.33 6.86
C VAL A 63 -3.95 -4.86 7.23
N THR A 64 -2.95 -4.09 6.78
CA THR A 64 -2.96 -2.64 6.79
C THR A 64 -3.11 -2.10 5.37
N PHE A 65 -4.21 -1.39 5.12
CA PHE A 65 -4.36 -0.55 3.94
C PHE A 65 -3.70 0.79 4.23
N LEU A 66 -2.49 0.99 3.70
CA LEU A 66 -1.68 2.16 3.99
C LEU A 66 -1.94 3.25 2.95
N ILE A 67 -2.40 4.41 3.40
CA ILE A 67 -2.64 5.57 2.56
C ILE A 67 -1.39 6.45 2.57
N GLY A 68 -0.90 6.74 1.37
CA GLY A 68 0.27 7.58 1.16
C GLY A 68 -0.01 9.07 1.26
N SER A 69 -0.44 9.55 2.43
CA SER A 69 -0.86 10.94 2.62
C SER A 69 0.29 11.96 2.57
N TYR A 70 1.50 11.57 2.97
CA TYR A 70 2.69 12.41 2.90
C TYR A 70 3.48 12.17 1.61
N THR A 71 3.57 10.92 1.17
CA THR A 71 4.21 10.56 -0.11
C THR A 71 3.51 11.19 -1.31
N ALA A 72 2.18 11.38 -1.26
CA ALA A 72 1.45 12.13 -2.28
C ALA A 72 1.83 13.61 -2.37
N LEU A 73 2.33 14.22 -1.28
CA LEU A 73 2.78 15.62 -1.27
C LEU A 73 4.15 15.77 -1.93
N VAL A 74 5.04 14.78 -1.74
CA VAL A 74 6.39 14.76 -2.33
C VAL A 74 6.35 14.28 -3.78
N GLY A 75 5.48 13.30 -4.08
CA GLY A 75 5.34 12.66 -5.38
C GLY A 75 6.34 11.51 -5.58
N ASP A 76 5.83 10.32 -5.89
CA ASP A 76 6.67 9.16 -6.25
C ASP A 76 7.25 9.31 -7.67
N PRO A 77 8.59 9.38 -7.83
CA PRO A 77 9.24 9.54 -9.13
C PRO A 77 9.27 8.26 -9.98
N SER A 78 8.85 7.10 -9.45
CA SER A 78 9.14 5.79 -10.04
C SER A 78 8.63 5.54 -11.47
N ASP A 79 7.71 6.34 -12.03
CA ASP A 79 7.05 5.95 -13.29
C ASP A 79 6.66 7.05 -14.29
N LYS A 80 6.94 8.35 -14.08
CA LYS A 80 6.46 9.41 -15.02
C LYS A 80 7.39 10.61 -15.22
N ASN A 81 7.66 10.93 -16.50
CA ASN A 81 8.42 12.10 -17.00
C ASN A 81 7.72 13.47 -16.87
N LYS A 82 6.60 13.58 -16.14
CA LYS A 82 5.90 14.85 -15.89
C LYS A 82 5.63 15.00 -14.41
N ALA A 83 6.00 16.16 -13.85
CA ALA A 83 5.66 16.52 -12.48
C ALA A 83 4.14 16.40 -12.29
N ARG A 84 3.71 15.60 -11.31
CA ARG A 84 2.30 15.49 -10.95
C ARG A 84 1.85 16.80 -10.29
N PRO A 85 0.58 17.21 -10.44
CA PRO A 85 0.03 18.32 -9.67
C PRO A 85 0.17 18.02 -8.17
N VAL A 86 0.74 18.97 -7.43
CA VAL A 86 0.89 18.88 -5.98
C VAL A 86 -0.51 19.02 -5.36
N LEU A 87 -0.97 17.98 -4.68
CA LEU A 87 -2.25 18.00 -3.96
C LEU A 87 -2.08 18.70 -2.61
N THR A 88 -3.11 19.42 -2.17
CA THR A 88 -3.13 19.94 -0.79
C THR A 88 -3.40 18.80 0.20
N GLN A 89 -3.00 18.99 1.46
CA GLN A 89 -3.26 18.01 2.52
C GLN A 89 -4.76 17.74 2.71
N GLU A 90 -5.61 18.75 2.53
CA GLU A 90 -7.07 18.60 2.55
C GLU A 90 -7.57 17.72 1.40
N GLN A 91 -7.09 17.94 0.17
CA GLN A 91 -7.45 17.13 -0.99
C GLN A 91 -7.02 15.67 -0.82
N VAL A 92 -5.81 15.45 -0.30
CA VAL A 92 -5.31 14.11 0.04
C VAL A 92 -6.20 13.44 1.09
N GLY A 93 -6.63 14.19 2.11
CA GLY A 93 -7.53 13.72 3.16
C GLY A 93 -8.91 13.30 2.61
N GLU A 94 -9.50 14.11 1.74
CA GLU A 94 -10.78 13.80 1.09
C GLU A 94 -10.67 12.56 0.17
N ASN A 95 -9.66 12.51 -0.70
CA ASN A 95 -9.42 11.35 -1.57
C ASN A 95 -9.16 10.07 -0.77
N ALA A 96 -8.48 10.18 0.37
CA ALA A 96 -8.20 9.04 1.22
C ALA A 96 -9.46 8.41 1.85
N LYS A 97 -10.45 9.23 2.20
CA LYS A 97 -11.74 8.74 2.73
C LYS A 97 -12.45 7.88 1.69
N THR A 98 -12.56 8.35 0.45
CA THR A 98 -13.22 7.60 -0.63
C THR A 98 -12.44 6.32 -0.97
N TYR A 99 -11.11 6.36 -0.93
CA TYR A 99 -10.27 5.18 -1.17
C TYR A 99 -10.52 4.06 -0.16
N ALA A 100 -10.58 4.38 1.14
CA ALA A 100 -10.85 3.38 2.16
C ALA A 100 -12.23 2.74 1.96
N GLU A 101 -13.27 3.53 1.69
CA GLU A 101 -14.61 3.04 1.41
C GLU A 101 -14.67 2.12 0.18
N GLN A 102 -13.98 2.49 -0.89
CA GLN A 102 -13.88 1.69 -2.11
C GLN A 102 -13.10 0.39 -1.87
N ALA A 103 -12.01 0.44 -1.10
CA ALA A 103 -11.19 -0.73 -0.77
C ALA A 103 -11.99 -1.80 -0.02
N PHE A 104 -12.94 -1.41 0.83
CA PHE A 104 -13.83 -2.34 1.55
C PHE A 104 -14.81 -3.11 0.67
N ARG A 105 -14.90 -2.80 -0.64
CA ARG A 105 -15.58 -3.68 -1.60
C ARG A 105 -14.82 -4.98 -1.86
N VAL A 106 -13.51 -5.00 -1.55
CA VAL A 106 -12.63 -6.17 -1.72
C VAL A 106 -12.15 -6.66 -0.35
N LEU A 107 -11.71 -5.75 0.51
CA LEU A 107 -11.17 -6.05 1.83
C LEU A 107 -12.28 -6.18 2.88
N ASP A 108 -12.07 -7.04 3.88
CA ASP A 108 -12.93 -7.10 5.05
C ASP A 108 -12.61 -5.95 6.01
N LYS A 109 -13.54 -4.99 6.15
CA LYS A 109 -13.40 -3.81 7.01
C LYS A 109 -13.09 -4.14 8.46
N THR A 110 -13.61 -5.26 8.99
CA THR A 110 -13.37 -5.66 10.39
C THR A 110 -11.97 -6.20 10.63
N LYS A 111 -11.28 -6.60 9.55
CA LYS A 111 -9.93 -7.17 9.56
C LYS A 111 -8.91 -6.28 8.85
N THR A 112 -9.25 -5.03 8.55
CA THR A 112 -8.36 -4.08 7.89
C THR A 112 -8.08 -2.89 8.80
N LYS A 113 -6.80 -2.59 9.03
CA LYS A 113 -6.36 -1.33 9.59
C LYS A 113 -6.13 -0.34 8.45
N VAL A 114 -6.79 0.81 8.51
CA VAL A 114 -6.46 1.93 7.62
C VAL A 114 -5.47 2.82 8.36
N ARG A 115 -4.32 3.10 7.75
CA ARG A 115 -3.26 3.95 8.33
C ARG A 115 -2.80 4.96 7.31
N TYR A 116 -2.29 6.09 7.78
CA TYR A 116 -1.81 7.18 6.95
C TYR A 116 -0.33 7.39 7.22
N ASN A 117 0.53 7.35 6.20
CA ASN A 117 1.98 7.48 6.44
C ASN A 117 2.39 8.87 6.96
N GLY A 118 1.54 9.88 6.76
CA GLY A 118 1.74 11.20 7.37
C GLY A 118 1.68 11.20 8.90
N GLU A 119 1.10 10.17 9.53
CA GLU A 119 1.08 10.03 11.01
C GLU A 119 2.48 9.94 11.61
N TRP A 120 3.46 9.41 10.87
CA TRP A 120 4.85 9.32 11.34
C TRP A 120 5.82 10.14 10.47
N LEU A 121 5.59 10.25 9.16
CA LEU A 121 6.46 11.04 8.29
C LEU A 121 6.32 12.55 8.54
N GLY A 122 5.16 13.02 9.02
CA GLY A 122 4.96 14.43 9.37
C GLY A 122 5.72 14.86 10.64
N GLU A 123 6.17 13.91 11.46
CA GLU A 123 6.91 14.16 12.69
C GLU A 123 8.43 14.15 12.50
N LEU A 124 8.92 13.66 11.35
CA LEU A 124 10.35 13.60 11.06
C LEU A 124 10.91 15.01 10.87
N SER A 125 11.98 15.32 11.61
CA SER A 125 12.74 16.54 11.41
C SER A 125 13.80 16.34 10.32
N LEU A 126 14.33 17.43 9.77
CA LEU A 126 15.41 17.38 8.78
C LEU A 126 16.71 16.79 9.33
N VAL A 127 16.83 16.64 10.66
CA VAL A 127 17.98 16.03 11.34
C VAL A 127 17.81 14.50 11.44
N ASP A 128 16.58 13.99 11.30
CA ASP A 128 16.26 12.56 11.34
C ASP A 128 16.35 11.88 9.95
N LEU A 129 16.55 12.68 8.89
CA LEU A 129 16.71 12.26 7.49
C LEU A 129 18.19 12.17 7.11
#